data_AF-A0A7I8EMR2-F1
#
_entry.id   AF-A0A7I8EMR2-F1
#
_cell.length_a   1.000
_cell.length_b   1.000
_cell.length_c   1.000
_cell.angle_alpha   90.00
_cell.angle_beta   90.00
_cell.angle_gamma   90.00
#
_symmetry.space_group_name_H-M   'P 1'
#
loop_
_entity.id
_entity.type
_entity.pdbx_description
1 polymer ?
#
loop_
_entity_poly.entity_id
_entity_poly.type
_entity_poly.pdbx_seq_one_letter_code
_entity_poly.pdbx_strand_id
1 'polypeptide(L)'
;MYRFKGFDSSLCGDNMAALEAMVNAWMEGERPRIRQMCQNIRGQHILLSFVYEDAHELEGRVSTQTSVTAITGAFPRIFDDEKIDDRPTSPSIPATPPPMH
;
A
#
# COMPACT_ATOMS: atom_id res chain seq x y z
N MET A 1 -2.78 -8.10 -11.78
CA MET A 1 -3.44 -9.36 -11.33
C MET A 1 -2.83 -9.74 -9.99
N TYR A 2 -3.63 -10.28 -9.04
CA TYR A 2 -3.09 -10.71 -7.74
C TYR A 2 -2.25 -11.98 -7.89
N ARG A 3 -1.10 -12.01 -7.21
CA ARG A 3 -0.16 -13.13 -7.15
C ARG A 3 0.05 -13.58 -5.71
N PHE A 4 0.57 -14.80 -5.56
CA PHE A 4 0.86 -15.41 -4.27
C PHE A 4 2.31 -15.90 -4.21
N LYS A 5 3.00 -15.67 -3.10
CA LYS A 5 4.35 -16.24 -2.82
C LYS A 5 4.47 -16.65 -1.37
N GLY A 6 5.08 -17.81 -1.12
CA GLY A 6 5.31 -18.35 0.22
C GLY A 6 6.79 -18.57 0.49
N PHE A 7 7.19 -18.41 1.76
CA PHE A 7 8.54 -18.66 2.26
C PHE A 7 8.45 -19.53 3.52
N ASP A 8 9.24 -20.59 3.58
CA ASP A 8 9.23 -21.57 4.67
C ASP A 8 10.60 -21.62 5.34
N SER A 9 10.64 -21.47 6.66
CA SER A 9 11.89 -21.50 7.42
C SER A 9 12.56 -22.88 7.42
N SER A 10 11.84 -23.97 7.14
CA SER A 10 12.42 -25.32 7.00
C SER A 10 13.40 -25.42 5.82
N LEU A 11 13.22 -24.59 4.80
CA LEU A 11 14.14 -24.49 3.66
C LEU A 11 15.40 -23.68 4.00
N CYS A 12 15.44 -23.05 5.17
CA CYS A 12 16.50 -22.16 5.62
C CYS A 12 17.44 -22.80 6.65
N GLY A 13 17.34 -24.13 6.85
CA GLY A 13 18.13 -24.85 7.85
C GLY A 13 17.89 -24.34 9.28
N ASP A 14 16.64 -23.98 9.61
CA ASP A 14 16.22 -23.40 10.89
C ASP A 14 16.88 -22.07 11.26
N ASN A 15 17.57 -21.42 10.31
CA ASN A 15 18.15 -20.12 10.50
C ASN A 15 17.17 -19.02 10.08
N MET A 16 16.64 -18.28 11.06
CA MET A 16 15.73 -17.17 10.83
C MET A 16 16.36 -16.05 9.97
N ALA A 17 17.66 -15.80 10.11
CA ALA A 17 18.36 -14.80 9.30
C ALA A 17 18.43 -15.20 7.82
N ALA A 18 18.49 -16.50 7.52
CA ALA A 18 18.45 -16.98 6.14
C ALA A 18 17.04 -16.81 5.53
N LEU A 19 15.98 -17.05 6.30
CA LEU A 19 14.61 -16.76 5.86
C LEU A 19 14.43 -15.27 5.54
N GLU A 20 14.88 -14.41 6.46
CA GLU A 20 14.83 -12.96 6.28
C GLU A 20 15.60 -12.53 5.03
N ALA A 21 16.82 -13.02 4.83
CA ALA A 21 17.63 -12.70 3.66
C ALA A 21 16.93 -13.09 2.35
N MET A 22 16.26 -14.25 2.29
CA MET A 22 15.51 -14.66 1.09
C MET A 22 14.31 -13.76 0.82
N VAL A 23 13.56 -13.40 1.87
CA VAL A 23 12.42 -12.48 1.73
C VAL A 23 12.91 -11.11 1.28
N ASN A 24 13.97 -10.58 1.87
CA ASN A 24 14.55 -9.29 1.51
C ASN A 24 15.08 -9.28 0.06
N ALA A 25 15.80 -10.32 -0.35
CA ALA A 25 16.28 -10.44 -1.73
C ALA A 25 15.12 -10.46 -2.74
N TRP A 26 14.01 -11.14 -2.41
CA TRP A 26 12.82 -11.10 -3.23
C TRP A 26 12.18 -9.70 -3.27
N MET A 27 12.01 -9.06 -2.12
CA MET A 27 11.42 -7.73 -2.02
C MET A 27 12.23 -6.69 -2.79
N GLU A 28 13.55 -6.80 -2.78
CA GLU A 28 14.45 -5.90 -3.51
C GLU A 28 14.43 -6.16 -5.02
N GLY A 29 14.42 -7.43 -5.42
CA GLY A 29 14.48 -7.83 -6.83
C GLY A 29 13.17 -7.64 -7.59
N GLU A 30 12.04 -8.04 -7.01
CA GLU A 30 10.72 -7.95 -7.65
C GLU A 30 9.95 -6.68 -7.27
N ARG A 31 10.34 -6.00 -6.18
CA ARG A 31 9.63 -4.83 -5.62
C ARG A 31 8.11 -5.00 -5.60
N PRO A 32 7.60 -6.13 -5.09
CA PRO A 32 6.18 -6.47 -5.17
C PRO A 32 5.35 -5.48 -4.34
N ARG A 33 4.18 -5.09 -4.85
CA ARG A 33 3.23 -4.32 -4.05
C ARG A 33 2.44 -5.27 -3.15
N ILE A 34 2.87 -5.42 -1.91
CA ILE A 34 2.22 -6.31 -0.95
C ILE A 34 0.80 -5.81 -0.64
N ARG A 35 -0.16 -6.74 -0.66
CA ARG A 35 -1.59 -6.48 -0.37
C ARG A 35 -2.02 -7.14 0.91
N GLN A 36 -1.53 -8.35 1.14
CA GLN A 36 -1.74 -9.09 2.37
C GLN A 36 -0.49 -9.91 2.67
N MET A 37 -0.15 -9.98 3.94
CA MET A 37 0.85 -10.89 4.46
C MET A 37 0.23 -11.69 5.60
N CYS A 38 0.51 -12.98 5.64
CA CYS A 38 0.14 -13.86 6.73
C CYS A 38 1.35 -14.64 7.18
N GLN A 39 1.43 -14.86 8.49
CA GLN A 39 2.41 -15.74 9.12
C GLN A 39 1.68 -16.91 9.74
N ASN A 40 2.21 -18.11 9.54
CA ASN A 40 1.75 -19.33 10.19
C ASN A 40 2.95 -20.05 10.85
N ILE A 41 2.69 -20.75 11.95
CA ILE A 41 3.70 -21.53 12.66
C ILE A 41 3.30 -23.00 12.57
N ARG A 42 4.18 -23.82 11.99
CA ARG A 42 4.01 -25.27 11.87
C ARG A 42 5.13 -25.98 12.62
N GLY A 43 4.86 -26.32 13.88
CA GLY A 43 5.88 -26.89 14.76
C GLY A 43 6.96 -25.85 15.10
N GLN A 44 8.20 -26.13 14.71
CA GLN A 44 9.34 -25.21 14.90
C GLN A 44 9.59 -24.29 13.71
N HIS A 45 8.82 -24.44 12.62
CA HIS A 45 9.01 -23.67 11.40
C HIS A 45 7.96 -22.59 11.23
N ILE A 46 8.36 -21.48 10.62
CA ILE A 46 7.52 -20.35 10.26
C ILE A 46 7.28 -20.37 8.76
N LEU A 47 6.02 -20.22 8.36
CA LEU A 47 5.61 -20.01 6.98
C LEU A 47 5.12 -18.57 6.83
N LEU A 48 5.74 -17.82 5.92
CA LEU A 48 5.32 -16.50 5.50
C LEU A 48 4.61 -16.62 4.15
N SER A 49 3.45 -15.99 4.02
CA SER A 49 2.64 -16.01 2.80
C SER A 49 2.27 -14.59 2.42
N PHE A 50 2.48 -14.25 1.15
CA PHE A 50 2.26 -12.92 0.61
C PHE A 50 1.29 -12.99 -0.57
N VAL A 51 0.24 -12.17 -0.51
CA VAL A 51 -0.56 -11.80 -1.68
C VAL A 51 -0.09 -10.43 -2.14
N TYR A 52 0.26 -10.31 -3.41
CA TYR A 52 0.87 -9.11 -3.96
C TYR A 52 0.42 -8.80 -5.38
N GLU A 53 0.63 -7.56 -5.81
CA GLU A 53 0.50 -7.15 -7.20
C GLU A 53 1.89 -6.93 -7.79
N ASP A 54 2.03 -7.22 -9.09
CA ASP A 54 3.22 -6.88 -9.86
C ASP A 54 3.31 -5.35 -10.01
N ALA A 55 4.41 -4.76 -9.56
CA ALA A 55 4.59 -3.31 -9.60
C ALA A 55 4.62 -2.78 -11.04
N HIS A 56 5.11 -3.59 -12.00
CA HIS A 56 5.18 -3.21 -13.41
C HIS A 56 3.81 -2.99 -14.05
N GLU A 57 2.76 -3.67 -13.59
CA GLU A 57 1.40 -3.46 -14.10
C GLU A 57 0.77 -2.15 -13.60
N LEU A 58 1.25 -1.61 -12.47
CA LEU A 58 0.71 -0.40 -11.88
C LEU A 58 1.28 0.86 -12.54
N GLU A 59 2.58 0.87 -12.86
CA GLU A 59 3.22 1.98 -13.57
C GLU A 59 2.59 2.25 -14.94
N GLY A 60 2.21 1.20 -15.68
CA GLY A 60 1.52 1.35 -16.97
C GLY A 60 0.17 2.07 -16.86
N ARG A 61 -0.59 1.82 -15.78
CA ARG A 61 -1.88 2.48 -15.53
C ARG A 61 -1.70 3.93 -15.12
N VAL A 62 -0.71 4.23 -14.28
CA VAL A 62 -0.39 5.61 -13.88
C VAL A 62 0.06 6.40 -15.10
N SER A 63 0.96 5.88 -15.95
CA SER A 63 1.34 6.57 -17.19
C SER A 63 0.15 6.84 -18.11
N THR A 64 -0.77 5.88 -18.31
CA THR A 64 -1.98 6.14 -19.10
C THR A 64 -2.92 7.15 -18.46
N GLN A 65 -3.02 7.19 -17.13
CA GLN A 65 -3.85 8.16 -16.43
C GLN A 65 -3.23 9.57 -16.45
N THR A 66 -1.89 9.68 -16.37
CA THR A 66 -1.16 10.94 -16.54
C THR A 66 -1.27 11.45 -17.99
N SER A 67 -1.22 10.56 -18.99
CA SER A 67 -1.41 10.94 -20.39
C SER A 67 -2.86 11.33 -20.72
N VAL A 68 -3.87 10.70 -20.12
CA VAL A 68 -5.28 11.10 -20.33
C VAL A 68 -5.58 12.43 -19.62
N THR A 69 -5.04 12.65 -18.42
CA THR A 69 -5.19 13.93 -17.70
C THR A 69 -4.45 15.07 -18.40
N ALA A 70 -3.36 14.78 -19.11
CA ALA A 70 -2.63 15.77 -19.91
C ALA A 70 -3.37 16.18 -21.22
N ILE A 71 -4.26 15.34 -21.75
CA ILE A 71 -5.04 15.67 -22.96
C ILE A 71 -6.28 16.52 -22.61
N THR A 72 -6.82 16.40 -21.39
CA THR A 72 -7.98 17.18 -20.93
C THR A 72 -7.62 18.19 -19.85
N GLY A 73 -6.55 18.98 -20.03
CA GLY A 73 -6.37 20.32 -19.44
C GLY A 73 -6.71 20.54 -17.95
N ALA A 74 -6.67 19.53 -17.10
CA ALA A 74 -7.03 19.63 -15.68
C ALA A 74 -5.76 19.44 -14.87
N PHE A 75 -5.17 20.57 -14.47
CA PHE A 75 -4.01 20.67 -13.60
C PHE A 75 -4.16 19.76 -12.37
N PRO A 76 -3.18 18.88 -12.07
CA PRO A 76 -3.13 18.21 -10.79
C PRO A 76 -2.73 19.25 -9.74
N ARG A 77 -3.63 19.54 -8.79
CA ARG A 77 -3.27 20.35 -7.62
C ARG A 77 -2.22 19.62 -6.82
N ILE A 78 -0.99 20.10 -6.98
CA ILE A 78 0.18 19.81 -6.17
C ILE A 78 -0.23 20.00 -4.71
N PHE A 79 -0.01 18.95 -3.92
CA PHE A 79 0.02 19.03 -2.46
C PHE A 79 1.09 20.06 -2.09
N ASP A 80 0.67 21.21 -1.58
CA ASP A 80 1.55 22.22 -1.01
C ASP A 80 1.76 21.90 0.48
N ASP A 81 3.02 21.91 0.88
CA ASP A 81 3.56 21.60 2.20
C ASP A 81 3.45 22.83 3.14
N GLU A 82 3.68 22.59 4.44
CA GLU A 82 3.97 23.58 5.50
C GLU A 82 2.83 24.34 6.24
N LYS A 83 2.64 23.89 7.49
CA LYS A 83 2.53 24.66 8.76
C LYS A 83 1.86 26.04 8.74
N ILE A 84 0.73 26.12 9.46
CA ILE A 84 0.55 27.19 10.46
C ILE A 84 -0.15 26.65 11.70
N ASP A 85 0.52 26.81 12.84
CA ASP A 85 -0.03 26.70 14.19
C ASP A 85 -0.84 27.97 14.44
N ASP A 86 -2.16 27.87 14.64
CA ASP A 86 -2.93 28.79 15.49
C ASP A 86 -4.33 28.22 15.80
N ARG A 87 -4.58 28.02 17.09
CA ARG A 87 -5.86 27.68 17.74
C ARG A 87 -6.43 29.00 18.31
N PRO A 88 -7.71 29.15 18.74
CA PRO A 88 -9.00 28.53 18.41
C PRO A 88 -10.06 29.60 18.01
N THR A 89 -11.23 29.21 17.49
CA THR A 89 -12.56 29.52 18.09
C THR A 89 -13.71 29.17 17.14
N SER A 90 -14.61 28.33 17.63
CA SER A 90 -15.96 28.15 17.08
C SER A 90 -16.73 29.48 17.20
N PRO A 91 -17.62 29.78 16.23
CA PRO A 91 -18.97 30.14 16.66
C PRO A 91 -20.07 29.52 15.79
N SER A 92 -21.01 28.90 16.49
CA SER A 92 -22.44 28.78 16.22
C SER A 92 -22.95 28.36 14.83
N ILE A 93 -23.52 27.17 14.83
CA ILE A 93 -24.57 26.65 13.95
C ILE A 93 -25.73 27.67 13.82
N PRO A 94 -26.35 27.84 12.65
CA PRO A 94 -27.78 28.12 12.56
C PRO A 94 -28.54 26.84 12.24
N ALA A 95 -29.30 26.34 13.22
CA ALA A 95 -30.26 25.28 13.03
C ALA A 95 -31.35 25.74 12.04
N THR A 96 -31.64 24.94 11.02
CA THR A 96 -32.86 25.09 10.21
C THR A 96 -33.61 23.74 10.17
N PRO A 97 -34.86 23.68 10.67
CA PRO A 97 -35.68 22.46 10.72
C PRO A 97 -36.42 22.20 9.38
N PRO A 98 -37.06 21.02 9.19
CA PRO A 98 -37.37 20.45 7.87
C PRO A 98 -38.78 20.81 7.36
N PRO A 99 -39.08 20.66 6.05
CA PRO A 99 -40.45 20.50 5.57
C PRO A 99 -40.79 19.01 5.37
N MET A 100 -41.87 18.57 6.01
CA MET A 100 -42.50 17.28 5.78
C MET A 100 -43.26 17.28 4.44
N HIS A 101 -43.18 16.16 3.71
CA HIS A 101 -44.21 15.78 2.75
C HIS A 101 -44.30 14.26 2.64
#